data_AF-A0A8X7TR12-F1
#
_entry.id   AF-A0A8X7TR12-F1
#
_cell.length_a   1.000
_cell.length_b   1.000
_cell.length_c   1.000
_cell.angle_alpha   90.00
_cell.angle_beta   90.00
_cell.angle_gamma   90.00
#
_symmetry.space_group_name_H-M   'P 1'
#
loop_
_entity.id
_entity.type
_entity.pdbx_description
1 polymer ?
#
loop_
_entity_poly.entity_id
_entity_poly.type
_entity_poly.pdbx_seq_one_letter_code
_entity_poly.pdbx_strand_id
1 'polypeptide(L)'
;MFFRDVSLGPHETRLRFRLIHFWEAQNPVKKTLIGLEMLLIDEQGTVIQGFIPPGRIKKYLPEMKRGSVYELINFYGSKNKPMYRVADHITTVSFAWNSELSVLHDIPIPLDEDLFRMHSYEDFEANCDLKGDVYELKNFIG
;
A
#
# COMPACT_ATOMS: atom_id res chain seq x y z
N MET A 1 4.07 -14.65 -3.53
CA MET A 1 2.63 -14.59 -3.20
C MET A 1 2.01 -13.42 -3.94
N PHE A 2 0.71 -13.49 -4.27
CA PHE A 2 -0.04 -12.39 -4.86
C PHE A 2 -1.07 -11.84 -3.87
N PHE A 3 -1.61 -10.64 -4.11
CA PHE A 3 -2.50 -9.97 -3.16
C PHE A 3 -3.80 -10.72 -2.93
N ARG A 4 -4.36 -11.35 -3.97
CA ARG A 4 -5.56 -12.19 -3.84
C ARG A 4 -5.40 -13.35 -2.85
N ASP A 5 -4.16 -13.76 -2.59
CA ASP A 5 -3.83 -14.85 -1.68
C ASP A 5 -3.57 -14.35 -0.23
N VAL A 6 -3.58 -13.02 -0.02
CA VAL A 6 -3.34 -12.42 1.30
C VAL A 6 -4.58 -12.57 2.18
N SER A 7 -4.52 -13.57 3.07
CA SER A 7 -5.51 -13.80 4.13
C SER A 7 -5.20 -13.00 5.40
N LEU A 8 -6.12 -13.02 6.36
CA LEU A 8 -5.88 -12.43 7.68
C LEU A 8 -4.84 -13.25 8.45
N GLY A 9 -3.90 -12.57 9.12
CA GLY A 9 -2.87 -13.24 9.91
C GLY A 9 -1.44 -12.94 9.43
N PRO A 10 -0.45 -13.55 10.09
CA PRO A 10 0.95 -13.41 9.71
C PRO A 10 1.25 -14.22 8.45
N HIS A 11 2.14 -13.67 7.62
CA HIS A 11 2.62 -14.29 6.38
C HIS A 11 4.14 -14.24 6.37
N GLU A 12 4.78 -15.40 6.53
CA GLU A 12 6.24 -15.57 6.44
C GLU A 12 6.65 -15.93 5.01
N THR A 13 6.26 -15.09 4.05
CA THR A 13 6.49 -15.30 2.62
C THR A 13 6.90 -14.02 1.92
N ARG A 14 7.31 -14.16 0.66
CA ARG A 14 7.70 -13.05 -0.23
C ARG A 14 6.49 -12.51 -0.96
N LEU A 15 6.30 -11.20 -0.86
CA LEU A 15 5.29 -10.43 -1.57
C LEU A 15 5.99 -9.36 -2.40
N ARG A 16 5.75 -9.35 -3.71
CA ARG A 16 6.27 -8.32 -4.61
C ARG A 16 5.17 -7.36 -5.00
N PHE A 17 5.51 -6.09 -5.00
CA PHE A 17 4.56 -5.05 -5.37
C PHE A 17 5.24 -3.81 -5.92
N ARG A 18 4.51 -3.06 -6.73
CA ARG A 18 4.84 -1.69 -7.09
C ARG A 18 4.10 -0.72 -6.18
N LEU A 19 4.81 0.25 -5.65
CA LEU A 19 4.24 1.31 -4.82
C LEU A 19 3.57 2.34 -5.72
N ILE A 20 2.23 2.38 -5.76
CA ILE A 20 1.48 3.37 -6.56
C ILE A 20 1.49 4.72 -5.87
N HIS A 21 1.22 4.74 -4.56
CA HIS A 21 1.17 5.96 -3.77
C HIS A 21 1.27 5.67 -2.27
N PHE A 22 1.59 6.67 -1.46
CA PHE A 22 1.57 6.61 0.00
C PHE A 22 1.29 7.98 0.60
N TRP A 23 0.68 8.01 1.78
CA TRP A 23 0.33 9.24 2.49
C TRP A 23 0.35 9.03 4.00
N GLU A 24 0.54 10.12 4.74
CA GLU A 24 0.41 10.10 6.20
C GLU A 24 -1.05 9.92 6.61
N ALA A 25 -1.32 8.91 7.41
CA ALA A 25 -2.62 8.75 8.06
C ALA A 25 -2.56 9.41 9.44
N GLN A 26 -3.52 10.27 9.74
CA GLN A 26 -3.60 10.99 11.01
C GLN A 26 -4.92 10.70 11.74
N ASN A 27 -4.90 10.72 13.07
CA ASN A 27 -6.12 10.69 13.85
C ASN A 27 -6.86 12.03 13.67
N PRO A 28 -8.13 12.04 13.23
CA PRO A 28 -8.84 13.28 12.91
C PRO A 28 -9.12 14.14 14.15
N VAL A 29 -9.28 13.51 15.31
CA VAL A 29 -9.57 14.18 16.59
C VAL A 29 -8.28 14.67 17.25
N LYS A 30 -7.29 13.80 17.36
CA LYS A 30 -6.03 14.11 18.08
C LYS A 30 -4.97 14.77 17.20
N LYS A 31 -5.15 14.78 15.88
CA LYS A 31 -4.16 15.23 14.88
C LYS A 31 -2.79 14.55 15.02
N THR A 32 -2.76 13.33 15.56
CA THR A 32 -1.55 12.53 15.74
C THR A 32 -1.36 11.56 14.58
N LEU A 33 -0.14 11.41 14.08
CA LEU A 33 0.21 10.41 13.06
C LEU A 33 -0.12 8.99 13.54
N ILE A 34 -1.00 8.29 12.82
CA ILE A 34 -1.43 6.92 13.10
C ILE A 34 -0.74 5.89 12.22
N GLY A 35 -0.09 6.30 11.13
CA GLY A 35 0.69 5.43 10.27
C GLY A 35 0.96 6.04 8.90
N LEU A 36 1.56 5.25 8.02
CA LEU A 36 1.64 5.53 6.59
C LEU A 36 0.71 4.57 5.86
N GLU A 37 -0.28 5.11 5.16
CA GLU A 37 -1.14 4.34 4.27
C GLU A 37 -0.52 4.30 2.88
N MET A 38 -0.75 3.21 2.16
CA MET A 38 -0.14 2.95 0.87
C MET A 38 -1.13 2.30 -0.08
N LEU A 39 -0.94 2.55 -1.36
CA LEU A 39 -1.61 1.86 -2.45
C LEU A 39 -0.58 1.03 -3.21
N LEU A 40 -0.79 -0.27 -3.25
CA LEU A 40 0.15 -1.24 -3.81
C LEU A 40 -0.54 -1.99 -4.95
N ILE A 41 0.22 -2.34 -6.00
CA ILE A 41 -0.23 -3.21 -7.09
C ILE A 41 0.73 -4.38 -7.27
N ASP A 42 0.21 -5.59 -7.46
CA ASP A 42 1.03 -6.78 -7.75
C ASP A 42 1.17 -7.04 -9.25
N GLU A 43 1.93 -8.08 -9.61
CA GLU A 43 2.20 -8.46 -11.01
C GLU A 43 0.94 -8.91 -11.77
N GLN A 44 -0.18 -9.18 -11.07
CA GLN A 44 -1.46 -9.55 -11.69
C GLN A 44 -2.41 -8.35 -11.83
N GLY A 45 -1.95 -7.13 -11.52
CA GLY A 45 -2.78 -5.94 -11.55
C GLY A 45 -3.75 -5.85 -10.38
N THR A 46 -3.64 -6.72 -9.38
CA THR A 46 -4.49 -6.62 -8.18
C THR A 46 -4.00 -5.44 -7.35
N VAL A 47 -4.92 -4.58 -6.91
CA VAL A 47 -4.61 -3.44 -6.04
C VAL A 47 -5.01 -3.78 -4.60
N ILE A 48 -4.14 -3.48 -3.65
CA ILE A 48 -4.40 -3.64 -2.22
C ILE A 48 -3.89 -2.43 -1.44
N GLN A 49 -4.51 -2.17 -0.29
CA GLN A 49 -3.97 -1.21 0.66
C GLN A 49 -2.79 -1.80 1.43
N GLY A 50 -1.78 -0.98 1.62
CA GLY A 50 -0.64 -1.25 2.50
C GLY A 50 -0.64 -0.30 3.70
N PHE A 51 -0.08 -0.74 4.82
CA PHE A 51 0.02 0.07 6.03
C PHE A 51 1.35 -0.10 6.75
N ILE A 52 1.99 1.01 7.11
CA ILE A 52 3.15 1.05 8.01
C ILE A 52 2.74 1.70 9.35
N PRO A 53 2.84 0.96 10.46
CA PRO A 53 2.60 1.52 11.79
C PRO A 53 3.60 2.64 12.16
N PRO A 54 3.23 3.61 13.02
CA PRO A 54 4.04 4.80 13.33
C PRO A 54 5.47 4.49 13.77
N GLY A 55 5.62 3.47 14.63
CA GLY A 55 6.93 3.05 15.14
C GLY A 55 7.88 2.48 14.08
N ARG A 56 7.39 2.27 12.85
CA ARG A 56 8.14 1.69 11.73
C ARG A 56 8.36 2.67 10.57
N ILE A 57 7.69 3.83 10.56
CA ILE A 57 7.78 4.80 9.47
C ILE A 57 9.24 5.22 9.23
N LYS A 58 9.98 5.55 10.30
CA LYS A 58 11.40 5.96 10.18
C LYS A 58 12.29 4.90 9.53
N LYS A 59 11.94 3.61 9.63
CA LYS A 59 12.69 2.52 9.03
C LYS A 59 12.46 2.44 7.52
N TYR A 60 11.22 2.55 7.07
CA TYR A 60 10.85 2.26 5.68
C TYR A 60 10.71 3.50 4.80
N LEU A 61 10.25 4.62 5.35
CA LEU A 61 9.98 5.85 4.60
C LEU A 61 11.18 6.34 3.76
N PRO A 62 12.44 6.28 4.23
CA PRO A 62 13.59 6.74 3.42
C PRO A 62 13.80 5.96 2.12
N GLU A 63 13.34 4.71 2.05
CA GLU A 63 13.48 3.84 0.88
C GLU A 63 12.23 3.87 -0.02
N MET A 64 11.15 4.52 0.43
CA MET A 64 9.89 4.56 -0.29
C MET A 64 9.91 5.58 -1.41
N LYS A 65 9.72 5.09 -2.63
CA LYS A 65 9.69 5.87 -3.85
C LYS A 65 8.53 5.38 -4.71
N ARG A 66 7.69 6.32 -5.12
CA ARG A 66 6.57 6.06 -6.02
C ARG A 66 7.06 5.40 -7.32
N GLY A 67 6.34 4.39 -7.79
CA GLY A 67 6.63 3.65 -9.01
C GLY A 67 7.75 2.60 -8.86
N SER A 68 8.47 2.57 -7.74
CA SER A 68 9.46 1.53 -7.47
C SER A 68 8.79 0.19 -7.16
N VAL A 69 9.52 -0.89 -7.49
CA VAL A 69 9.12 -2.27 -7.19
C VAL A 69 9.89 -2.75 -5.96
N TYR A 70 9.17 -3.37 -5.04
CA TYR A 70 9.69 -3.86 -3.78
C TYR A 70 9.42 -5.34 -3.61
N GLU A 71 10.30 -6.02 -2.89
CA GLU A 71 10.03 -7.30 -2.25
C GLU A 71 9.87 -7.06 -0.75
N LEU A 72 8.76 -7.54 -0.18
CA LEU A 72 8.46 -7.53 1.24
C LEU A 72 8.42 -8.97 1.76
N ILE A 73 9.14 -9.21 2.84
CA ILE A 73 9.16 -10.49 3.56
C ILE A 73 8.62 -10.24 4.96
N ASN A 74 7.86 -11.20 5.50
CA ASN A 74 7.23 -11.16 6.82
C ASN A 74 6.27 -9.99 6.96
N PHE A 75 4.98 -10.21 6.68
CA PHE A 75 3.96 -9.18 6.80
C PHE A 75 2.71 -9.74 7.47
N TYR A 76 1.73 -8.88 7.73
CA TYR A 76 0.45 -9.28 8.29
C TYR A 76 -0.69 -8.85 7.37
N GLY A 77 -1.61 -9.75 7.05
CA GLY A 77 -2.89 -9.37 6.48
C GLY A 77 -3.81 -8.90 7.60
N SER A 78 -4.12 -7.61 7.63
CA SER A 78 -5.05 -7.04 8.60
C SER A 78 -6.43 -6.82 7.97
N LYS A 79 -7.48 -6.77 8.80
CA LYS A 79 -8.83 -6.54 8.30
C LYS A 79 -8.93 -5.11 7.81
N ASN A 80 -9.24 -4.96 6.53
CA ASN A 80 -9.51 -3.66 5.95
C ASN A 80 -10.81 -3.11 6.54
N LYS A 81 -10.79 -1.86 7.02
CA LYS A 81 -11.98 -1.19 7.52
C LYS A 81 -12.77 -0.67 6.31
N PRO A 82 -14.00 -1.15 6.06
CA PRO A 82 -14.74 -0.80 4.84
C PRO A 82 -14.89 0.71 4.62
N MET A 83 -14.98 1.49 5.70
CA MET A 83 -15.11 2.95 5.66
C MET A 83 -13.86 3.67 5.14
N TYR A 84 -12.71 2.99 5.09
CA TYR A 84 -11.41 3.55 4.71
C TYR A 84 -10.78 2.77 3.57
N ARG A 85 -11.61 1.98 2.89
CA ARG A 85 -11.17 1.10 1.82
C ARG A 85 -10.95 1.91 0.56
N VAL A 86 -9.74 1.79 0.04
CA VAL A 86 -9.30 2.42 -1.20
C VAL A 86 -9.21 1.38 -2.34
N ALA A 87 -9.23 0.09 -2.00
CA ALA A 87 -9.21 -1.01 -2.96
C ALA A 87 -10.13 -2.13 -2.47
N ASP A 88 -10.91 -2.75 -3.34
CA ASP A 88 -11.99 -3.72 -3.01
C ASP A 88 -11.58 -4.92 -2.14
N HIS A 89 -10.29 -5.12 -1.91
CA HIS A 89 -9.75 -6.22 -1.11
C HIS A 89 -10.11 -6.13 0.38
N ILE A 90 -10.50 -7.28 0.96
CA ILE A 90 -10.92 -7.40 2.36
C ILE A 90 -9.76 -7.26 3.35
N THR A 91 -8.54 -7.43 2.86
CA THR A 91 -7.32 -7.39 3.66
C THR A 91 -6.42 -6.22 3.27
N THR A 92 -5.65 -5.75 4.24
CA THR A 92 -4.61 -4.72 4.10
C THR A 92 -3.27 -5.36 4.42
N VAL A 93 -2.24 -5.13 3.60
CA VAL A 93 -0.88 -5.60 3.85
C VAL A 93 -0.23 -4.69 4.89
N SER A 94 0.02 -5.18 6.09
CA SER A 94 0.59 -4.41 7.19
C SER A 94 2.03 -4.83 7.50
N PHE A 95 2.92 -3.85 7.61
CA PHE A 95 4.32 -4.08 7.94
C PHE A 95 4.46 -4.49 9.41
N ALA A 96 5.11 -5.64 9.63
CA ALA A 96 5.41 -6.25 10.92
C ALA A 96 6.77 -5.77 11.47
N TRP A 97 7.10 -6.20 12.70
CA TRP A 97 8.36 -5.81 13.36
C TRP A 97 9.59 -6.44 12.70
N ASN A 98 9.44 -7.64 12.18
CA ASN A 98 10.44 -8.41 11.45
C ASN A 98 10.26 -8.30 9.92
N SER A 99 9.51 -7.30 9.44
CA SER A 99 9.40 -7.06 8.00
C SER A 99 10.76 -6.68 7.41
N GLU A 100 11.10 -7.33 6.32
CA GLU A 100 12.26 -7.00 5.50
C GLU A 100 11.75 -6.46 4.17
N LEU A 101 12.18 -5.25 3.82
CA LEU A 101 11.84 -4.59 2.57
C LEU A 101 13.13 -4.48 1.76
N SER A 102 13.08 -4.82 0.48
CA SER A 102 14.18 -4.61 -0.44
C SER A 102 13.67 -4.00 -1.74
N VAL A 103 14.44 -3.05 -2.29
CA VAL A 103 14.18 -2.47 -3.61
C VAL A 103 14.70 -3.43 -4.66
N LEU A 104 13.82 -3.84 -5.58
CA LEU A 104 14.22 -4.65 -6.73
C LEU A 104 14.74 -3.70 -7.82
N HIS A 105 16.06 -3.52 -7.86
CA HIS A 105 16.76 -2.79 -8.92
C HIS A 105 16.88 -3.69 -10.17
N ASP A 106 16.84 -3.11 -11.36
CA ASP A 106 17.11 -3.81 -12.63
C ASP A 106 16.25 -5.04 -12.91
N ILE A 107 14.93 -4.92 -12.76
CA ILE A 107 14.06 -5.87 -13.45
C ILE A 107 13.70 -5.24 -14.82
N PRO A 108 14.32 -5.67 -15.93
CA PRO A 108 13.80 -5.44 -17.26
C PRO A 108 12.60 -6.37 -17.43
N ILE A 109 11.51 -6.04 -16.75
CA ILE A 109 10.32 -6.88 -16.84
C ILE A 109 9.63 -6.48 -18.14
N PRO A 110 9.34 -7.43 -19.05
CA PRO A 110 8.21 -7.29 -19.96
C PRO A 110 6.95 -7.46 -19.10
N LEU A 111 6.78 -6.56 -18.13
CA LEU A 111 5.53 -6.34 -17.45
C LEU A 111 4.76 -5.51 -18.46
N ASP A 112 4.00 -6.22 -19.28
CA ASP A 112 3.16 -5.70 -20.37
C ASP A 112 2.66 -4.30 -20.01
N GLU A 113 3.26 -3.23 -20.55
CA GLU A 113 2.88 -1.85 -20.20
C GLU A 113 1.36 -1.63 -20.38
N ASP A 114 0.72 -2.50 -21.17
CA ASP A 114 -0.72 -2.63 -21.37
C ASP A 114 -1.51 -3.25 -20.20
N LEU A 115 -0.94 -4.16 -19.40
CA LEU A 115 -1.48 -4.60 -18.09
C LEU A 115 -1.19 -3.56 -16.99
N PHE A 116 -0.12 -2.77 -17.16
CA PHE A 116 0.25 -1.62 -16.33
C PHE A 116 -0.31 -0.32 -16.87
N ARG A 117 -1.41 -0.36 -17.64
CA ARG A 117 -2.20 0.84 -17.88
C ARG A 117 -2.61 1.34 -16.51
N MET A 118 -1.77 2.23 -15.97
CA MET A 118 -2.01 2.94 -14.73
C MET A 118 -3.40 3.47 -14.96
N HIS A 119 -4.37 2.94 -14.20
CA HIS A 119 -5.54 3.74 -13.90
C HIS A 119 -4.94 5.05 -13.42
N SER A 120 -5.10 6.10 -14.21
CA SER A 120 -4.49 7.37 -13.86
C SER A 120 -5.00 7.74 -12.48
N TYR A 121 -4.30 8.65 -11.79
CA TYR A 121 -4.88 9.20 -10.57
C TYR A 121 -6.33 9.66 -10.80
N GLU A 122 -6.67 10.13 -12.02
CA GLU A 122 -8.03 10.49 -12.41
C GLU A 122 -8.98 9.29 -12.51
N ASP A 123 -8.57 8.13 -13.05
CA ASP A 123 -9.41 6.92 -13.08
C ASP A 123 -9.71 6.39 -11.66
N PHE A 124 -8.74 6.56 -10.76
CA PHE A 124 -8.86 6.18 -9.35
C PHE A 124 -9.67 7.21 -8.54
N GLU A 125 -9.49 8.50 -8.81
CA GLU A 125 -10.28 9.60 -8.22
C GLU A 125 -11.74 9.54 -8.70
N ALA A 126 -11.98 9.17 -9.96
CA ALA A 126 -13.32 8.97 -10.52
C ALA A 126 -14.09 7.80 -9.86
N ASN A 127 -13.38 6.81 -9.31
CA ASN A 127 -13.97 5.70 -8.55
C ASN A 127 -14.05 5.97 -7.04
N CYS A 128 -13.47 7.07 -6.54
CA CYS A 128 -13.62 7.51 -5.17
C CYS A 128 -14.95 8.26 -5.00
N ASP A 129 -16.07 7.55 -5.08
CA ASP A 129 -17.38 8.08 -4.70
C ASP A 129 -17.38 8.36 -3.19
N LEU A 130 -17.11 9.63 -2.86
CA LEU A 130 -17.14 10.22 -1.53
C LEU A 130 -18.46 9.92 -0.81
N LYS A 131 -18.43 8.92 0.08
CA LYS A 131 -19.34 8.84 1.23
C LYS A 131 -18.56 8.92 2.54
N GLY A 132 -18.29 10.17 2.92
CA GLY A 132 -18.47 10.68 4.29
C GLY A 132 -17.75 9.96 5.42
N ASP A 133 -16.47 10.28 5.61
CA ASP A 133 -15.99 11.08 6.76
C ASP A 133 -14.45 11.10 6.70
N VAL A 134 -13.98 12.20 6.14
CA VAL A 134 -12.65 12.39 5.57
C VAL A 134 -11.60 12.43 6.70
N TYR A 135 -10.74 11.42 6.77
CA TYR A 135 -9.38 11.67 7.25
C TYR A 135 -8.82 12.79 6.39
N GLU A 136 -8.46 13.93 6.99
CA GLU A 136 -7.74 14.97 6.28
C GLU A 136 -6.45 14.34 5.71
N LEU A 137 -6.47 13.98 4.43
CA LEU A 137 -5.33 13.57 3.63
C LEU A 137 -4.45 14.82 3.46
N LYS A 138 -3.73 15.17 4.52
CA LYS A 138 -2.76 16.26 4.50
C LYS A 138 -1.39 15.64 4.34
N ASN A 139 -0.73 16.05 3.26
CA ASN A 139 0.66 15.77 2.87
C ASN A 139 0.79 14.66 1.83
N PHE A 140 0.74 15.07 0.57
CA PHE A 140 1.42 14.39 -0.52
C PHE A 140 2.93 14.49 -0.25
N ILE A 141 3.57 13.39 0.15
CA ILE A 141 5.03 13.32 0.19
C ILE A 141 5.46 12.98 -1.24
N GLY A 142 6.01 13.99 -1.93
CA GLY A 142 6.52 13.91 -3.30
C GLY A 142 7.89 13.23 -3.39
#